data_AF-A0A095CZH0-F1
#
_entry.id   AF-A0A095CZH0-F1
#
_cell.length_a   1.000
_cell.length_b   1.000
_cell.length_c   1.000
_cell.angle_alpha   90.00
_cell.angle_beta   90.00
_cell.angle_gamma   90.00
#
_symmetry.space_group_name_H-M   'P 1'
#
loop_
_entity.id
_entity.type
_entity.pdbx_description
1 polymer ?
#
loop_
_entity_poly.entity_id
_entity_poly.type
_entity_poly.pdbx_seq_one_letter_code
_entity_poly.pdbx_strand_id
1 'polypeptide(L)'
;MLRNARSIFAILSLSMAAPAFAQQSPYAALAATEARVATIGFRLTTANAAWCPVRQPQFGWIWGDPRLYTADRRAEALAAYGITDQLPPFIAALAPHAPAASAGMKVGTPVTAIADTPVPDGSGDHPFARITAIEGSMAALPVDTAIALHVGAGRIVTLTPVAGCVSDFRVEASDRPAAVADGRMVLVNQGLADFAADDEELAAAIAHELAHNILRHRARLDAAGVDRGLGKQFGRNARLFKQTEVEADRLSVWLLAGADYDPAAAARFWSRFGQRKGRPMFQASTHPNWRDRVAALEAEASAIASLRKAGQPLRPPLVDAPPPLE
;
A
#
# COMPACT_ATOMS: atom_id res chain seq x y z
N MET A 1 -16.72 -87.18 -16.67
CA MET A 1 -15.86 -86.13 -16.08
C MET A 1 -15.63 -85.05 -17.12
N LEU A 2 -16.30 -83.89 -17.03
CA LEU A 2 -15.95 -82.67 -17.76
C LEU A 2 -16.44 -81.48 -16.92
N ARG A 3 -15.49 -80.72 -16.36
CA ARG A 3 -15.70 -79.57 -15.48
C ARG A 3 -15.56 -78.30 -16.31
N ASN A 4 -16.63 -77.50 -16.41
CA ASN A 4 -16.62 -76.18 -17.02
C ASN A 4 -15.88 -75.19 -16.09
N ALA A 5 -14.76 -74.63 -16.55
CA ALA A 5 -14.06 -73.53 -15.90
C ALA A 5 -14.68 -72.19 -16.34
N ARG A 6 -15.11 -71.37 -15.37
CA ARG A 6 -15.55 -69.99 -15.56
C ARG A 6 -14.33 -69.07 -15.51
N SER A 7 -14.01 -68.39 -16.61
CA SER A 7 -12.98 -67.33 -16.64
C SER A 7 -13.55 -66.02 -16.10
N ILE A 8 -12.94 -65.49 -15.04
CA ILE A 8 -13.23 -64.19 -14.47
C ILE A 8 -12.37 -63.16 -15.21
N PHE A 9 -12.99 -62.23 -15.95
CA PHE A 9 -12.31 -61.07 -16.52
C PHE A 9 -12.11 -60.02 -15.41
N ALA A 10 -10.87 -59.76 -15.03
CA ALA A 10 -10.51 -58.63 -14.17
C ALA A 10 -10.45 -57.35 -15.03
N ILE A 11 -11.35 -56.40 -14.76
CA ILE A 11 -11.31 -55.07 -15.36
C ILE A 11 -10.28 -54.24 -14.58
N LEU A 12 -9.13 -53.97 -15.22
CA LEU A 12 -8.15 -53.00 -14.73
C LEU A 12 -8.72 -51.59 -14.90
N SER A 13 -9.17 -50.96 -13.83
CA SER A 13 -9.51 -49.54 -13.80
C SER A 13 -8.23 -48.70 -13.81
N LEU A 14 -7.90 -48.14 -14.97
CA LEU A 14 -6.85 -47.12 -15.11
C LEU A 14 -7.37 -45.81 -14.49
N SER A 15 -6.97 -45.53 -13.25
CA SER A 15 -7.20 -44.22 -12.62
C SER A 15 -6.31 -43.17 -13.30
N MET A 16 -6.87 -42.40 -14.24
CA MET A 16 -6.18 -41.21 -14.75
C MET A 16 -6.15 -40.16 -13.64
N ALA A 17 -4.98 -39.93 -13.05
CA ALA A 17 -4.76 -38.81 -12.15
C ALA A 17 -4.98 -37.51 -12.94
N ALA A 18 -5.98 -36.72 -12.55
CA ALA A 18 -6.14 -35.37 -13.07
C ALA A 18 -4.87 -34.56 -12.77
N PRO A 19 -4.42 -33.69 -13.68
CA PRO A 19 -3.28 -32.82 -13.40
C PRO A 19 -3.61 -31.97 -12.18
N ALA A 20 -2.80 -32.08 -11.13
CA ALA A 20 -2.87 -31.15 -10.01
C ALA A 20 -2.54 -29.76 -10.58
N PHE A 21 -3.54 -28.88 -10.64
CA PHE A 21 -3.28 -27.47 -10.91
C PHE A 21 -2.32 -26.98 -9.81
N ALA A 22 -1.07 -26.69 -10.19
CA ALA A 22 -0.09 -26.15 -9.26
C ALA A 22 -0.67 -24.88 -8.66
N GLN A 23 -0.89 -24.87 -7.35
CA GLN A 23 -1.41 -23.71 -6.64
C GLN A 23 -0.43 -22.56 -6.85
N GLN A 24 -0.95 -21.42 -7.34
CA GLN A 24 -0.14 -20.24 -7.63
C GLN A 24 0.57 -19.79 -6.35
N SER A 25 1.88 -19.50 -6.43
CA SER A 25 2.66 -19.11 -5.25
C SER A 25 2.04 -17.87 -4.59
N PRO A 26 1.85 -17.85 -3.26
CA PRO A 26 1.36 -16.68 -2.55
C PRO A 26 2.27 -15.45 -2.74
N TYR A 27 3.56 -15.67 -3.05
CA TYR A 27 4.50 -14.58 -3.33
C TYR A 27 4.32 -13.95 -4.71
N ALA A 28 3.80 -14.71 -5.68
CA ALA A 28 3.42 -14.13 -6.98
C ALA A 28 2.20 -13.20 -6.83
N ALA A 29 1.23 -13.57 -5.99
CA ALA A 29 0.12 -12.70 -5.64
C ALA A 29 0.58 -11.45 -4.88
N LEU A 30 1.49 -11.62 -3.91
CA LEU A 30 2.10 -10.50 -3.19
C LEU A 30 2.81 -9.52 -4.14
N ALA A 31 3.67 -10.02 -5.03
CA ALA A 31 4.39 -9.19 -6.00
C ALA A 31 3.44 -8.44 -6.95
N ALA A 32 2.34 -9.07 -7.37
CA ALA A 32 1.31 -8.40 -8.16
C ALA A 32 0.62 -7.27 -7.37
N THR A 33 0.32 -7.48 -6.10
CA THR A 33 -0.25 -6.44 -5.22
C THR A 33 0.72 -5.31 -4.98
N GLU A 34 1.99 -5.59 -4.74
CA GLU A 34 3.03 -4.56 -4.61
C GLU A 34 3.13 -3.70 -5.87
N ALA A 35 3.04 -4.29 -7.07
CA ALA A 35 2.99 -3.54 -8.32
C ALA A 35 1.79 -2.58 -8.40
N ARG A 36 0.60 -3.05 -7.99
CA ARG A 36 -0.62 -2.21 -7.92
C ARG A 36 -0.43 -1.07 -6.91
N VAL A 37 0.02 -1.38 -5.70
CA VAL A 37 0.22 -0.40 -4.62
C VAL A 37 1.31 0.61 -4.97
N ALA A 38 2.42 0.18 -5.59
CA ALA A 38 3.48 1.09 -6.04
C ALA A 38 2.92 2.10 -7.06
N THR A 39 2.15 1.60 -8.04
CA THR A 39 1.54 2.44 -9.09
C THR A 39 0.55 3.43 -8.50
N ILE A 40 -0.37 2.96 -7.67
CA ILE A 40 -1.40 3.78 -7.04
C ILE A 40 -0.79 4.81 -6.09
N GLY A 41 0.10 4.38 -5.20
CA GLY A 41 0.76 5.24 -4.22
C GLY A 41 1.63 6.32 -4.87
N PHE A 42 2.39 5.97 -5.91
CA PHE A 42 3.18 6.95 -6.66
C PHE A 42 2.29 8.00 -7.33
N ARG A 43 1.20 7.57 -8.00
CA ARG A 43 0.25 8.47 -8.65
C ARG A 43 -0.43 9.40 -7.64
N LEU A 44 -0.92 8.86 -6.53
CA LEU A 44 -1.56 9.63 -5.47
C LEU A 44 -0.61 10.66 -4.82
N THR A 45 0.64 10.29 -4.56
CA THR A 45 1.58 11.22 -3.90
C THR A 45 2.06 12.32 -4.83
N THR A 46 2.34 12.02 -6.10
CA THR A 46 2.93 12.98 -7.04
C THR A 46 1.89 13.91 -7.66
N ALA A 47 0.71 13.42 -8.02
CA ALA A 47 -0.35 14.24 -8.60
C ALA A 47 -0.89 15.28 -7.60
N ASN A 48 -0.84 14.96 -6.31
CA ASN A 48 -1.32 15.81 -5.22
C ASN A 48 -0.20 16.62 -4.55
N ALA A 49 1.04 16.60 -5.07
CA ALA A 49 2.22 17.19 -4.42
C ALA A 49 2.05 18.67 -4.05
N ALA A 50 1.33 19.44 -4.88
CA ALA A 50 1.06 20.86 -4.66
C ALA A 50 0.15 21.13 -3.46
N TRP A 51 -0.60 20.13 -2.99
CA TRP A 51 -1.50 20.21 -1.85
C TRP A 51 -0.88 19.66 -0.57
N CYS A 52 0.39 19.26 -0.59
CA CYS A 52 0.99 18.58 0.54
C CYS A 52 1.89 19.54 1.34
N PRO A 53 1.58 19.79 2.63
CA PRO A 53 2.33 20.75 3.45
C PRO A 53 3.78 20.29 3.68
N VAL A 54 4.01 18.99 3.65
CA VAL A 54 5.33 18.38 3.65
C VAL A 54 5.44 17.51 2.41
N ARG A 55 6.56 17.67 1.70
CA ARG A 55 6.89 16.91 0.49
C ARG A 55 8.16 16.09 0.73
N GLN A 56 8.27 14.97 0.02
CA GLN A 56 9.46 14.12 0.00
C GLN A 56 9.78 13.69 -1.43
N PRO A 57 11.03 13.27 -1.72
CA PRO A 57 11.39 12.71 -3.02
C PRO A 57 10.63 11.40 -3.25
N GLN A 58 9.99 11.29 -4.42
CA GLN A 58 9.27 10.10 -4.85
C GLN A 58 9.97 9.44 -6.03
N PHE A 59 10.14 8.13 -5.93
CA PHE A 59 10.87 7.30 -6.91
C PHE A 59 9.97 6.28 -7.61
N GLY A 60 8.81 5.99 -7.02
CA GLY A 60 7.81 5.04 -7.50
C GLY A 60 8.25 3.58 -7.40
N TRP A 61 8.81 3.20 -6.26
CA TRP A 61 9.16 1.82 -5.94
C TRP A 61 8.47 1.31 -4.68
N ILE A 62 8.55 0.01 -4.47
CA ILE A 62 8.46 -0.61 -3.14
C ILE A 62 9.74 -1.42 -2.94
N TRP A 63 10.29 -1.36 -1.72
CA TRP A 63 11.49 -2.09 -1.33
C TRP A 63 11.15 -3.52 -0.90
N GLY A 64 11.97 -4.46 -1.34
CA GLY A 64 11.98 -5.84 -0.90
C GLY A 64 13.26 -6.18 -0.14
N ASP A 65 13.17 -7.20 0.70
CA ASP A 65 14.29 -7.66 1.50
C ASP A 65 14.18 -9.17 1.77
N PRO A 66 15.24 -9.97 1.52
CA PRO A 66 15.23 -11.40 1.85
C PRO A 66 14.91 -11.73 3.32
N ARG A 67 15.10 -10.78 4.25
CA ARG A 67 14.79 -10.90 5.68
C ARG A 67 13.30 -10.95 5.98
N LEU A 68 12.46 -10.49 5.07
CA LEU A 68 11.00 -10.58 5.20
C LEU A 68 10.48 -12.03 5.13
N TYR A 69 11.31 -12.96 4.65
CA TYR A 69 10.92 -14.34 4.40
C TYR A 69 11.68 -15.31 5.30
N THR A 70 10.96 -16.29 5.84
CA THR A 70 11.53 -17.41 6.58
C THR A 70 12.46 -18.23 5.69
N ALA A 71 13.45 -18.88 6.29
CA ALA A 71 14.50 -19.58 5.54
C ALA A 71 13.95 -20.64 4.57
N ASP A 72 12.89 -21.35 4.97
CA ASP A 72 12.23 -22.41 4.19
C ASP A 72 11.39 -21.87 3.01
N ARG A 73 10.93 -20.62 3.07
CA ARG A 73 10.10 -20.00 2.03
C ARG A 73 10.86 -19.00 1.15
N ARG A 74 12.05 -18.56 1.57
CA ARG A 74 12.81 -17.48 0.93
C ARG A 74 13.09 -17.73 -0.55
N ALA A 75 13.47 -18.94 -0.93
CA ALA A 75 13.76 -19.26 -2.33
C ALA A 75 12.53 -19.09 -3.23
N GLU A 76 11.35 -19.56 -2.78
CA GLU A 76 10.09 -19.37 -3.49
C GLU A 76 9.70 -17.89 -3.57
N ALA A 77 9.87 -17.15 -2.47
CA ALA A 77 9.56 -15.73 -2.42
C ALA A 77 10.45 -14.91 -3.37
N LEU A 78 11.76 -15.13 -3.33
CA LEU A 78 12.72 -14.45 -4.19
C LEU A 78 12.50 -14.78 -5.69
N ALA A 79 12.10 -16.02 -6.00
CA ALA A 79 11.77 -16.41 -7.36
C ALA A 79 10.58 -15.62 -7.94
N ALA A 80 9.62 -15.19 -7.12
CA ALA A 80 8.51 -14.33 -7.55
C ALA A 80 8.99 -12.94 -8.04
N TYR A 81 10.17 -12.50 -7.59
CA TYR A 81 10.82 -11.26 -8.04
C TYR A 81 11.95 -11.50 -9.06
N GLY A 82 12.11 -12.73 -9.55
CA GLY A 82 13.16 -13.11 -10.49
C GLY A 82 14.57 -13.18 -9.88
N ILE A 83 14.66 -13.36 -8.55
CA ILE A 83 15.92 -13.42 -7.81
C ILE A 83 16.27 -14.87 -7.48
N THR A 84 17.51 -15.29 -7.75
CA THR A 84 17.95 -16.68 -7.53
C THR A 84 18.81 -16.88 -6.29
N ASP A 85 19.65 -15.91 -5.89
CA ASP A 85 20.49 -16.03 -4.68
C ASP A 85 21.11 -14.69 -4.25
N GLN A 86 20.30 -13.71 -3.84
CA GLN A 86 20.79 -12.39 -3.43
C GLN A 86 20.39 -12.04 -2.00
N LEU A 87 21.38 -11.58 -1.22
CA LEU A 87 21.26 -11.07 0.15
C LEU A 87 20.97 -9.55 0.30
N PRO A 88 21.32 -8.66 -0.65
CA PRO A 88 20.99 -7.23 -0.50
C PRO A 88 19.47 -6.98 -0.57
N PRO A 89 18.99 -5.82 -0.08
CA PRO A 89 17.66 -5.35 -0.40
C PRO A 89 17.51 -5.15 -1.91
N PHE A 90 16.28 -5.23 -2.40
CA PHE A 90 15.99 -5.18 -3.83
C PHE A 90 14.74 -4.34 -4.11
N ILE A 91 14.49 -4.03 -5.38
CA ILE A 91 13.26 -3.40 -5.83
C ILE A 91 12.17 -4.47 -5.99
N ALA A 92 11.17 -4.47 -5.10
CA ALA A 92 10.08 -5.44 -5.13
C ALA A 92 9.01 -5.07 -6.15
N ALA A 93 8.71 -3.76 -6.28
CA ALA A 93 7.79 -3.25 -7.28
C ALA A 93 8.21 -1.89 -7.83
N LEU A 94 7.72 -1.56 -9.03
CA LEU A 94 7.93 -0.29 -9.71
C LEU A 94 6.61 0.22 -10.29
N ALA A 95 6.31 1.48 -10.04
CA ALA A 95 5.27 2.21 -10.76
C ALA A 95 5.73 2.48 -12.20
N PRO A 96 4.90 2.21 -13.22
CA PRO A 96 5.20 2.58 -14.59
C PRO A 96 5.53 4.07 -14.73
N HIS A 97 6.52 4.40 -15.56
CA HIS A 97 6.98 5.77 -15.84
C HIS A 97 7.52 6.57 -14.64
N ALA A 98 7.55 6.00 -13.44
CA ALA A 98 8.18 6.65 -12.29
C ALA A 98 9.70 6.79 -12.48
N PRO A 99 10.38 7.67 -11.72
CA PRO A 99 11.82 7.90 -11.85
C PRO A 99 12.67 6.63 -11.87
N ALA A 100 12.41 5.68 -10.97
CA ALA A 100 13.17 4.43 -10.91
C ALA A 100 12.98 3.57 -12.18
N ALA A 101 11.74 3.42 -12.65
CA ALA A 101 11.44 2.69 -13.89
C ALA A 101 12.04 3.37 -15.13
N SER A 102 11.94 4.71 -15.20
CA SER A 102 12.49 5.52 -16.29
C SER A 102 14.02 5.48 -16.34
N ALA A 103 14.69 5.30 -15.21
CA ALA A 103 16.13 5.06 -15.11
C ALA A 103 16.55 3.62 -15.49
N GLY A 104 15.61 2.77 -15.92
CA GLY A 104 15.87 1.40 -16.34
C GLY A 104 16.08 0.42 -15.18
N MET A 105 15.64 0.75 -13.96
CA MET A 105 15.53 -0.24 -12.89
C MET A 105 14.46 -1.26 -13.22
N LYS A 106 14.62 -2.47 -12.67
CA LYS A 106 13.68 -3.58 -12.84
C LYS A 106 13.30 -4.18 -11.49
N VAL A 107 12.13 -4.80 -11.41
CA VAL A 107 11.80 -5.69 -10.28
C VAL A 107 12.91 -6.72 -10.12
N GLY A 108 13.30 -6.98 -8.88
CA GLY A 108 14.40 -7.86 -8.52
C GLY A 108 15.79 -7.22 -8.58
N THR A 109 15.92 -5.94 -8.95
CA THR A 109 17.22 -5.25 -8.97
C THR A 109 17.75 -5.13 -7.53
N PRO A 110 18.91 -5.74 -7.19
CA PRO A 110 19.51 -5.54 -5.89
C PRO A 110 20.14 -4.15 -5.78
N VAL A 111 20.10 -3.58 -4.58
CA VAL A 111 20.73 -2.29 -4.27
C VAL A 111 21.74 -2.51 -3.14
N THR A 112 22.99 -2.12 -3.37
CA THR A 112 24.10 -2.34 -2.46
C THR A 112 24.63 -1.04 -1.83
N ALA A 113 24.43 0.11 -2.47
CA ALA A 113 24.74 1.42 -1.91
C ALA A 113 23.79 2.51 -2.44
N ILE A 114 23.58 3.53 -1.61
CA ILE A 114 22.86 4.77 -1.91
C ILE A 114 23.88 5.90 -1.88
N ALA A 115 24.05 6.57 -3.02
CA ALA A 115 25.25 7.36 -3.31
C ALA A 115 26.51 6.52 -2.99
N ASP A 116 27.46 7.10 -2.25
CA ASP A 116 28.69 6.41 -1.86
C ASP A 116 28.56 5.62 -0.54
N THR A 117 27.36 5.54 0.04
CA THR A 117 27.13 4.89 1.33
C THR A 117 26.49 3.51 1.13
N PRO A 118 27.06 2.42 1.66
CA PRO A 118 26.42 1.11 1.63
C PRO A 118 25.00 1.17 2.20
N VAL A 119 24.08 0.35 1.65
CA VAL A 119 22.72 0.29 2.17
C VAL A 119 22.75 -0.01 3.68
N PRO A 120 22.03 0.76 4.52
CA PRO A 120 22.09 0.60 5.97
C PRO A 120 21.54 -0.78 6.37
N ASP A 121 22.08 -1.35 7.44
CA ASP A 121 21.60 -2.65 7.93
C ASP A 121 20.27 -2.55 8.70
N GLY A 122 19.92 -1.33 9.15
CA GLY A 122 18.82 -1.08 10.07
C GLY A 122 19.22 -1.26 11.54
N SER A 123 18.32 -0.91 12.46
CA SER A 123 18.52 -1.08 13.90
C SER A 123 17.72 -2.27 14.43
N GLY A 124 18.39 -3.20 15.12
CA GLY A 124 17.77 -4.37 15.74
C GLY A 124 17.40 -5.48 14.74
N ASP A 125 16.74 -6.53 15.24
CA ASP A 125 16.51 -7.78 14.50
C ASP A 125 15.17 -7.82 13.73
N HIS A 126 14.44 -6.70 13.68
CA HIS A 126 13.14 -6.68 13.03
C HIS A 126 13.30 -6.85 11.51
N PRO A 127 12.51 -7.72 10.83
CA PRO A 127 12.66 -7.97 9.39
C PRO A 127 12.61 -6.72 8.49
N PHE A 128 11.84 -5.71 8.90
CA PHE A 128 11.72 -4.43 8.19
C PHE A 128 12.77 -3.39 8.57
N ALA A 129 13.68 -3.65 9.51
CA ALA A 129 14.62 -2.65 10.03
C ALA A 129 15.48 -2.02 8.91
N ARG A 130 15.99 -2.84 7.99
CA ARG A 130 16.76 -2.38 6.83
C ARG A 130 15.94 -1.53 5.87
N ILE A 131 14.74 -2.00 5.50
CA ILE A 131 13.83 -1.24 4.63
C ILE A 131 13.47 0.11 5.26
N THR A 132 13.15 0.15 6.56
CA THR A 132 12.84 1.40 7.28
C THR A 132 14.02 2.38 7.25
N ALA A 133 15.25 1.90 7.41
CA ALA A 133 16.45 2.73 7.34
C ALA A 133 16.72 3.26 5.93
N ILE A 134 16.48 2.44 4.90
CA ILE A 134 16.56 2.84 3.50
C ILE A 134 15.54 3.95 3.24
N GLU A 135 14.25 3.70 3.48
CA GLU A 135 13.17 4.66 3.26
C GLU A 135 13.42 5.98 4.02
N GLY A 136 13.89 5.92 5.26
CA GLY A 136 14.26 7.12 6.03
C GLY A 136 15.41 7.91 5.39
N SER A 137 16.43 7.22 4.87
CA SER A 137 17.55 7.85 4.16
C SER A 137 17.09 8.48 2.85
N MET A 138 16.20 7.80 2.11
CA MET A 138 15.64 8.29 0.85
C MET A 138 14.75 9.52 1.07
N ALA A 139 13.89 9.49 2.08
CA ALA A 139 12.97 10.59 2.39
C ALA A 139 13.68 11.87 2.88
N ALA A 140 14.91 11.74 3.40
CA ALA A 140 15.74 12.88 3.82
C ALA A 140 16.44 13.60 2.65
N LEU A 141 16.40 13.05 1.45
CA LEU A 141 17.04 13.65 0.28
C LEU A 141 16.24 14.86 -0.25
N PRO A 142 16.89 15.83 -0.92
CA PRO A 142 16.18 16.88 -1.64
C PRO A 142 15.31 16.31 -2.77
N VAL A 143 14.15 16.94 -3.01
CA VAL A 143 13.15 16.46 -3.99
C VAL A 143 13.56 16.61 -5.46
N ASP A 144 14.62 17.36 -5.74
CA ASP A 144 15.10 17.75 -7.07
C ASP A 144 16.56 17.35 -7.33
N THR A 145 17.19 16.65 -6.38
CA THR A 145 18.59 16.23 -6.49
C THR A 145 18.68 14.79 -6.98
N ALA A 146 19.38 14.60 -8.10
CA ALA A 146 19.70 13.28 -8.62
C ALA A 146 20.56 12.48 -7.64
N ILE A 147 20.29 11.19 -7.53
CA ILE A 147 21.06 10.26 -6.71
C ILE A 147 21.60 9.11 -7.55
N ALA A 148 22.74 8.57 -7.14
CA ALA A 148 23.31 7.35 -7.71
C ALA A 148 22.97 6.16 -6.81
N LEU A 149 22.45 5.07 -7.36
CA LEU A 149 22.32 3.79 -6.67
C LEU A 149 23.33 2.80 -7.24
N HIS A 150 24.08 2.15 -6.36
CA HIS A 150 24.90 1.02 -6.75
C HIS A 150 24.03 -0.22 -6.73
N VAL A 151 23.95 -0.90 -7.88
CA VAL A 151 23.10 -2.06 -8.09
C VAL A 151 23.92 -3.27 -8.51
N GLY A 152 23.25 -4.42 -8.66
CA GLY A 152 23.87 -5.69 -9.01
C GLY A 152 24.80 -5.62 -10.23
N ALA A 153 25.82 -6.48 -10.24
CA ALA A 153 26.87 -6.53 -11.24
C ALA A 153 27.74 -5.25 -11.32
N GLY A 154 27.84 -4.48 -10.24
CA GLY A 154 28.71 -3.30 -10.14
C GLY A 154 28.21 -2.10 -10.96
N ARG A 155 26.92 -2.11 -11.35
CA ARG A 155 26.32 -1.04 -12.15
C ARG A 155 25.90 0.12 -11.25
N ILE A 156 25.96 1.34 -11.77
CA ILE A 156 25.44 2.53 -11.11
C ILE A 156 24.23 3.02 -11.92
N VAL A 157 23.12 3.29 -11.24
CA VAL A 157 21.91 3.88 -11.83
C VAL A 157 21.71 5.25 -11.21
N THR A 158 21.74 6.29 -12.04
CA THR A 158 21.39 7.65 -11.61
C THR A 158 19.92 7.90 -11.84
N LEU A 159 19.24 8.44 -10.84
CA LEU A 159 17.82 8.74 -10.91
C LEU A 159 17.49 10.07 -10.21
N THR A 160 16.61 10.84 -10.82
CA THR A 160 16.15 12.13 -10.30
C THR A 160 14.75 11.96 -9.74
N PRO A 161 14.51 12.15 -8.43
CA PRO A 161 13.17 12.06 -7.86
C PRO A 161 12.25 13.14 -8.41
N VAL A 162 10.96 12.95 -8.18
CA VAL A 162 9.95 14.01 -8.29
C VAL A 162 9.40 14.34 -6.92
N ALA A 163 8.96 15.57 -6.71
CA ALA A 163 8.32 15.95 -5.46
C ALA A 163 6.95 15.26 -5.33
N GLY A 164 6.67 14.67 -4.16
CA GLY A 164 5.35 14.16 -3.82
C GLY A 164 5.04 14.33 -2.34
N CYS A 165 3.79 14.05 -1.97
CA CYS A 165 3.36 14.00 -0.57
C CYS A 165 4.21 13.00 0.24
N VAL A 166 4.38 13.27 1.54
CA VAL A 166 5.05 12.34 2.46
C VAL A 166 4.25 11.05 2.57
N SER A 167 4.76 9.99 1.94
CA SER A 167 4.43 8.60 2.26
C SER A 167 5.33 7.66 1.47
N ASP A 168 5.88 6.66 2.15
CA ASP A 168 6.34 5.41 1.54
C ASP A 168 5.18 4.39 1.49
N PHE A 169 5.33 3.29 0.75
CA PHE A 169 4.29 2.27 0.60
C PHE A 169 4.87 0.87 0.77
N ARG A 170 4.12 0.01 1.46
CA ARG A 170 4.48 -1.39 1.68
C ARG A 170 3.25 -2.29 1.56
N VAL A 171 3.49 -3.56 1.28
CA VAL A 171 2.44 -4.59 1.29
C VAL A 171 2.81 -5.70 2.27
N GLU A 172 1.83 -6.14 3.07
CA GLU A 172 1.98 -7.32 3.93
C GLU A 172 1.15 -8.48 3.38
N ALA A 173 1.73 -9.69 3.40
CA ALA A 173 1.07 -10.94 3.02
C ALA A 173 0.07 -11.44 4.08
N SER A 174 -0.86 -10.57 4.49
CA SER A 174 -1.96 -10.87 5.39
C SER A 174 -3.26 -10.93 4.62
N ASP A 175 -4.02 -12.02 4.79
CA ASP A 175 -5.35 -12.21 4.22
C ASP A 175 -6.44 -11.35 4.90
N ARG A 176 -6.12 -10.72 6.04
CA ARG A 176 -7.04 -9.85 6.76
C ARG A 176 -7.09 -8.46 6.11
N PRO A 177 -8.26 -7.99 5.66
CA PRO A 177 -8.38 -6.68 5.06
C PRO A 177 -8.09 -5.57 6.08
N ALA A 178 -6.95 -4.90 5.91
CA ALA A 178 -6.53 -3.76 6.69
C ALA A 178 -5.53 -2.92 5.90
N ALA A 179 -5.48 -1.62 6.21
CA ALA A 179 -4.35 -0.77 5.90
C ALA A 179 -4.12 0.16 7.09
N VAL A 180 -2.89 0.64 7.24
CA VAL A 180 -2.52 1.55 8.33
C VAL A 180 -1.52 2.59 7.83
N ALA A 181 -1.64 3.79 8.37
CA ALA A 181 -0.68 4.87 8.23
C ALA A 181 -0.01 5.20 9.58
N ASP A 182 1.31 5.44 9.57
CA ASP A 182 2.09 5.74 10.79
C ASP A 182 2.59 7.19 10.87
N GLY A 183 2.28 8.01 9.86
CA GLY A 183 2.82 9.36 9.66
C GLY A 183 3.91 9.45 8.60
N ARG A 184 4.47 8.33 8.14
CA ARG A 184 5.55 8.26 7.15
C ARG A 184 5.32 7.23 6.05
N MET A 185 4.62 6.15 6.32
CA MET A 185 4.31 5.11 5.35
C MET A 185 2.83 4.76 5.37
N VAL A 186 2.38 4.11 4.30
CA VAL A 186 1.11 3.39 4.20
C VAL A 186 1.41 1.91 3.99
N LEU A 187 0.91 1.07 4.89
CA LEU A 187 1.00 -0.39 4.80
C LEU A 187 -0.35 -0.93 4.38
N VAL A 188 -0.38 -1.70 3.30
CA VAL A 188 -1.59 -2.34 2.77
C VAL A 188 -1.49 -3.85 2.92
N ASN A 189 -2.52 -4.48 3.48
CA ASN A 189 -2.55 -5.94 3.53
C ASN A 189 -3.11 -6.52 2.22
N GLN A 190 -2.61 -7.70 1.83
CA GLN A 190 -3.10 -8.46 0.68
C GLN A 190 -4.64 -8.60 0.70
N GLY A 191 -5.22 -8.93 1.85
CA GLY A 191 -6.66 -9.07 2.00
C GLY A 191 -7.45 -7.79 1.68
N LEU A 192 -6.87 -6.60 1.87
CA LEU A 192 -7.52 -5.35 1.49
C LEU A 192 -7.50 -5.18 -0.03
N ALA A 193 -6.36 -5.48 -0.66
CA ALA A 193 -6.21 -5.44 -2.10
C ALA A 193 -7.08 -6.46 -2.84
N ASP A 194 -7.31 -7.63 -2.23
CA ASP A 194 -8.24 -8.67 -2.71
C ASP A 194 -9.70 -8.28 -2.47
N PHE A 195 -9.97 -7.49 -1.43
CA PHE A 195 -11.32 -7.01 -1.13
C PHE A 195 -11.78 -5.90 -2.10
N ALA A 196 -10.87 -5.03 -2.53
CA ALA A 196 -11.17 -3.98 -3.50
C ALA A 196 -11.66 -4.58 -4.83
N ALA A 197 -12.73 -4.04 -5.40
CA ALA A 197 -13.28 -4.53 -6.66
C ALA A 197 -12.32 -4.34 -7.85
N ASP A 198 -11.57 -3.23 -7.81
CA ASP A 198 -10.69 -2.74 -8.85
C ASP A 198 -9.62 -1.82 -8.25
N ASP A 199 -8.77 -1.24 -9.11
CA ASP A 199 -7.73 -0.32 -8.69
C ASP A 199 -8.27 1.06 -8.25
N GLU A 200 -9.49 1.43 -8.65
CA GLU A 200 -10.14 2.67 -8.19
C GLU A 200 -10.53 2.53 -6.70
N GLU A 201 -11.13 1.41 -6.32
CA GLU A 201 -11.46 1.10 -4.93
C GLU A 201 -10.20 0.89 -4.07
N LEU A 202 -9.16 0.24 -4.61
CA LEU A 202 -7.88 0.13 -3.90
C LEU A 202 -7.23 1.50 -3.70
N ALA A 203 -7.27 2.37 -4.73
CA ALA A 203 -6.81 3.75 -4.63
C ALA A 203 -7.60 4.53 -3.58
N ALA A 204 -8.90 4.29 -3.44
CA ALA A 204 -9.69 4.96 -2.40
C ALA A 204 -9.22 4.59 -0.99
N ALA A 205 -8.95 3.30 -0.73
CA ALA A 205 -8.42 2.88 0.56
C ALA A 205 -7.01 3.43 0.83
N ILE A 206 -6.13 3.43 -0.18
CA ILE A 206 -4.78 4.00 -0.06
C ILE A 206 -4.83 5.53 0.13
N ALA A 207 -5.74 6.23 -0.55
CA ALA A 207 -5.94 7.66 -0.41
C ALA A 207 -6.41 8.05 1.00
N HIS A 208 -7.25 7.22 1.65
CA HIS A 208 -7.64 7.40 3.05
C HIS A 208 -6.43 7.35 3.98
N GLU A 209 -5.60 6.32 3.88
CA GLU A 209 -4.39 6.19 4.70
C GLU A 209 -3.37 7.30 4.41
N LEU A 210 -3.19 7.64 3.13
CA LEU A 210 -2.34 8.77 2.73
C LEU A 210 -2.85 10.09 3.31
N ALA A 211 -4.16 10.30 3.40
CA ALA A 211 -4.74 11.48 4.03
C ALA A 211 -4.38 11.59 5.52
N HIS A 212 -4.29 10.47 6.26
CA HIS A 212 -3.79 10.50 7.64
C HIS A 212 -2.35 11.01 7.75
N ASN A 213 -1.48 10.65 6.80
CA ASN A 213 -0.10 11.14 6.74
C ASN A 213 -0.06 12.63 6.36
N ILE A 214 -0.77 13.05 5.31
CA ILE A 214 -0.83 14.43 4.83
C ILE A 214 -1.34 15.39 5.91
N LEU A 215 -2.41 15.00 6.60
CA LEU A 215 -3.04 15.80 7.68
C LEU A 215 -2.33 15.65 9.03
N ARG A 216 -1.23 14.88 9.08
CA ARG A 216 -0.39 14.66 10.26
C ARG A 216 -1.20 14.20 11.49
N HIS A 217 -2.19 13.34 11.28
CA HIS A 217 -3.11 12.90 12.32
C HIS A 217 -2.38 12.28 13.52
N ARG A 218 -1.32 11.49 13.27
CA ARG A 218 -0.46 10.94 14.33
C ARG A 218 0.08 12.04 15.26
N ALA A 219 0.74 13.04 14.69
CA ALA A 219 1.35 14.14 15.44
C ALA A 219 0.31 15.04 16.13
N ARG A 220 -0.84 15.30 15.48
CA ARG A 220 -1.94 16.08 16.08
C ARG A 220 -2.56 15.36 17.27
N LEU A 221 -2.76 14.05 17.17
CA LEU A 221 -3.24 13.22 18.28
C LEU A 221 -2.22 13.15 19.43
N ASP A 222 -0.93 13.06 19.13
CA ASP A 222 0.15 13.10 20.13
C ASP A 222 0.16 14.45 20.86
N ALA A 223 0.07 15.56 20.12
CA ALA A 223 -0.01 16.91 20.68
C ALA A 223 -1.28 17.14 21.51
N ALA A 224 -2.39 16.47 21.18
CA ALA A 224 -3.63 16.51 21.95
C ALA A 224 -3.59 15.64 23.23
N GLY A 225 -2.48 14.92 23.46
CA GLY A 225 -2.30 14.02 24.60
C GLY A 225 -3.11 12.73 24.51
N VAL A 226 -3.44 12.28 23.29
CA VAL A 226 -4.20 11.03 23.09
C VAL A 226 -3.31 9.83 23.38
N ASP A 227 -3.50 9.25 24.56
CA ASP A 227 -2.90 7.98 24.94
C ASP A 227 -3.52 6.82 24.14
N ARG A 228 -2.65 6.01 23.51
CA ARG A 228 -3.02 4.87 22.65
C ARG A 228 -2.98 3.50 23.37
N GLY A 229 -2.83 3.49 24.70
CA GLY A 229 -2.84 2.27 25.51
C GLY A 229 -4.20 1.56 25.59
N LEU A 230 -4.18 0.30 26.07
CA LEU A 230 -5.37 -0.54 26.23
C LEU A 230 -6.41 0.11 27.16
N GLY A 231 -7.67 0.23 26.71
CA GLY A 231 -8.82 0.67 27.53
C GLY A 231 -9.23 2.15 27.39
N LYS A 232 -8.54 2.96 26.58
CA LYS A 232 -8.81 4.41 26.45
C LYS A 232 -9.45 4.85 25.13
N GLN A 233 -10.13 3.94 24.44
CA GLN A 233 -10.91 4.22 23.22
C GLN A 233 -12.33 4.75 23.54
N PHE A 234 -12.52 5.43 24.67
CA PHE A 234 -13.81 5.96 25.10
C PHE A 234 -13.71 7.46 25.43
N GLY A 235 -14.83 8.17 25.35
CA GLY A 235 -14.90 9.61 25.66
C GLY A 235 -14.09 10.47 24.67
N ARG A 236 -13.31 11.42 25.20
CA ARG A 236 -12.55 12.41 24.41
C ARG A 236 -11.66 11.77 23.33
N ASN A 237 -10.91 10.73 23.67
CA ASN A 237 -10.00 10.07 22.71
C ASN A 237 -10.76 9.49 21.52
N ALA A 238 -11.91 8.85 21.75
CA ALA A 238 -12.76 8.31 20.69
C ALA A 238 -13.29 9.39 19.75
N ARG A 239 -13.67 10.55 20.31
CA ARG A 239 -14.09 11.73 19.54
C ARG A 239 -12.97 12.24 18.65
N LEU A 240 -11.76 12.37 19.20
CA LEU A 240 -10.59 12.83 18.43
C LEU A 240 -10.22 11.88 17.30
N PHE A 241 -10.24 10.56 17.55
CA PHE A 241 -10.06 9.58 16.46
C PHE A 241 -11.15 9.70 15.40
N LYS A 242 -12.42 9.78 15.81
CA LYS A 242 -13.53 9.94 14.87
C LYS A 242 -13.38 11.20 14.01
N GLN A 243 -12.91 12.30 14.59
CA GLN A 243 -12.62 13.53 13.84
C GLN A 243 -11.55 13.27 12.79
N THR A 244 -10.44 12.61 13.15
CA THR A 244 -9.38 12.28 12.18
C THR A 244 -9.87 11.37 11.04
N GLU A 245 -10.78 10.43 11.32
CA GLU A 245 -11.37 9.56 10.28
C GLU A 245 -12.23 10.37 9.30
N VAL A 246 -13.04 11.30 9.79
CA VAL A 246 -13.87 12.18 8.94
C VAL A 246 -12.99 13.09 8.10
N GLU A 247 -11.91 13.62 8.65
CA GLU A 247 -10.96 14.44 7.90
C GLU A 247 -10.24 13.63 6.81
N ALA A 248 -9.82 12.39 7.12
CA ALA A 248 -9.19 11.49 6.16
C ALA A 248 -10.15 11.06 5.04
N ASP A 249 -11.39 10.68 5.39
CA ASP A 249 -12.46 10.35 4.42
C ASP A 249 -12.64 11.48 3.42
N ARG A 250 -12.82 12.71 3.91
CA ARG A 250 -13.05 13.88 3.06
C ARG A 250 -11.86 14.13 2.15
N LEU A 251 -10.64 14.22 2.69
CA LEU A 251 -9.45 14.48 1.88
C LEU A 251 -9.19 13.37 0.85
N SER A 252 -9.48 12.10 1.17
CA SER A 252 -9.27 10.97 0.24
C SER A 252 -9.98 11.16 -1.09
N VAL A 253 -11.22 11.69 -1.09
CA VAL A 253 -12.01 11.95 -2.30
C VAL A 253 -11.33 12.99 -3.20
N TRP A 254 -10.73 14.01 -2.59
CA TRP A 254 -9.96 15.01 -3.33
C TRP A 254 -8.65 14.45 -3.87
N LEU A 255 -7.94 13.63 -3.09
CA LEU A 255 -6.69 12.98 -3.53
C LEU A 255 -6.93 12.07 -4.73
N LEU A 256 -8.06 11.34 -4.75
CA LEU A 256 -8.50 10.58 -5.92
C LEU A 256 -8.69 11.51 -7.12
N ALA A 257 -9.45 12.59 -6.93
CA ALA A 257 -9.70 13.55 -8.01
C ALA A 257 -8.42 14.19 -8.58
N GLY A 258 -7.48 14.57 -7.72
CA GLY A 258 -6.21 15.17 -8.12
C GLY A 258 -5.29 14.17 -8.83
N ALA A 259 -5.39 12.89 -8.46
CA ALA A 259 -4.70 11.81 -9.14
C ALA A 259 -5.44 11.29 -10.39
N ASP A 260 -6.58 11.88 -10.77
CA ASP A 260 -7.41 11.44 -11.90
C ASP A 260 -7.91 9.97 -11.76
N TYR A 261 -8.22 9.60 -10.51
CA TYR A 261 -9.11 8.49 -10.17
C TYR A 261 -10.55 8.99 -10.02
N ASP A 262 -11.51 8.07 -10.03
CA ASP A 262 -12.92 8.37 -9.81
C ASP A 262 -13.18 8.76 -8.34
N PRO A 263 -13.59 10.01 -8.03
CA PRO A 263 -13.89 10.42 -6.66
C PRO A 263 -15.01 9.60 -6.00
N ALA A 264 -15.93 9.03 -6.79
CA ALA A 264 -17.00 8.17 -6.28
C ALA A 264 -16.52 6.77 -5.86
N ALA A 265 -15.28 6.37 -6.18
CA ALA A 265 -14.71 5.10 -5.78
C ALA A 265 -14.67 4.91 -4.26
N ALA A 266 -14.44 5.99 -3.49
CA ALA A 266 -14.47 5.94 -2.04
C ALA A 266 -15.86 5.54 -1.50
N ALA A 267 -16.93 6.13 -2.03
CA ALA A 267 -18.30 5.78 -1.63
C ALA A 267 -18.63 4.31 -1.98
N ARG A 268 -18.22 3.84 -3.16
CA ARG A 268 -18.39 2.43 -3.57
C ARG A 268 -17.66 1.46 -2.64
N PHE A 269 -16.38 1.73 -2.37
CA PHE A 269 -15.57 0.93 -1.46
C PHE A 269 -16.20 0.85 -0.06
N TRP A 270 -16.55 1.99 0.55
CA TRP A 270 -17.12 2.02 1.89
C TRP A 270 -18.53 1.42 1.98
N SER A 271 -19.33 1.54 0.92
CA SER A 271 -20.63 0.85 0.81
C SER A 271 -20.45 -0.67 0.84
N ARG A 272 -19.51 -1.23 0.05
CA ARG A 272 -19.18 -2.67 0.08
C ARG A 272 -18.60 -3.10 1.42
N PHE A 273 -17.65 -2.33 1.95
CA PHE A 273 -16.95 -2.66 3.20
C PHE A 273 -17.91 -2.67 4.39
N GLY A 274 -18.82 -1.70 4.46
CA GLY A 274 -19.84 -1.58 5.50
C GLY A 274 -20.93 -2.66 5.46
N GLN A 275 -21.18 -3.27 4.30
CA GLN A 275 -22.17 -4.34 4.13
C GLN A 275 -21.66 -5.75 4.47
N ARG A 276 -20.36 -5.91 4.76
CA ARG A 276 -19.79 -7.23 5.04
C ARG A 276 -20.37 -7.85 6.32
N LYS A 277 -20.95 -9.05 6.20
CA LYS A 277 -21.42 -9.84 7.35
C LYS A 277 -20.22 -10.47 8.07
N GLY A 278 -20.32 -10.59 9.40
CA GLY A 278 -19.20 -11.00 10.24
C GLY A 278 -18.31 -9.81 10.53
N ARG A 279 -18.61 -9.12 11.65
CA ARG A 279 -17.83 -7.99 12.15
C ARG A 279 -16.34 -8.36 12.14
N PRO A 280 -15.46 -7.71 11.37
CA PRO A 280 -14.10 -7.59 11.86
C PRO A 280 -14.21 -6.89 13.22
N MET A 281 -13.49 -7.37 14.23
CA MET A 281 -13.44 -6.80 15.58
C MET A 281 -13.05 -5.31 15.62
N PHE A 282 -12.81 -4.72 14.44
CA PHE A 282 -12.42 -3.34 14.15
C PHE A 282 -13.47 -2.55 13.33
N GLN A 283 -14.77 -2.83 13.47
CA GLN A 283 -15.66 -1.68 13.73
C GLN A 283 -15.30 -1.15 15.10
N ALA A 284 -14.10 -0.58 15.24
CA ALA A 284 -13.71 0.11 16.44
C ALA A 284 -14.79 1.18 16.65
N SER A 285 -15.21 1.34 17.89
CA SER A 285 -16.18 2.33 18.37
C SER A 285 -15.87 3.79 17.98
N THR A 286 -14.83 4.00 17.17
CA THR A 286 -14.23 5.24 16.70
C THR A 286 -14.59 5.61 15.25
N HIS A 287 -15.13 4.70 14.42
CA HIS A 287 -15.55 5.04 13.05
C HIS A 287 -17.03 5.47 12.98
N PRO A 288 -17.40 6.48 12.17
CA PRO A 288 -18.80 6.83 11.93
C PRO A 288 -19.59 5.68 11.30
N ASN A 289 -20.92 5.72 11.40
CA ASN A 289 -21.79 4.78 10.69
C ASN A 289 -21.45 4.81 9.18
N TRP A 290 -21.27 3.63 8.57
CA TRP A 290 -20.86 3.53 7.17
C TRP A 290 -21.79 4.28 6.21
N ARG A 291 -23.09 4.39 6.52
CA ARG A 291 -24.05 5.16 5.70
C ARG A 291 -23.76 6.66 5.74
N ASP A 292 -23.45 7.19 6.92
CA ASP A 292 -23.10 8.60 7.10
C ASP A 292 -21.78 8.92 6.38
N ARG A 293 -20.82 7.98 6.41
CA ARG A 293 -19.56 8.08 5.67
C ARG A 293 -19.82 8.14 4.17
N VAL A 294 -20.59 7.19 3.63
CA VAL A 294 -20.95 7.17 2.20
C VAL A 294 -21.59 8.48 1.77
N ALA A 295 -22.58 8.99 2.53
CA ALA A 295 -23.22 10.26 2.23
C ALA A 295 -22.24 11.45 2.22
N ALA A 296 -21.29 11.49 3.16
CA ALA A 296 -20.26 12.52 3.20
C ALA A 296 -19.30 12.44 1.99
N LEU A 297 -18.89 11.23 1.61
CA LEU A 297 -18.01 11.00 0.46
C LEU A 297 -18.70 11.38 -0.86
N GLU A 298 -19.98 11.03 -1.02
CA GLU A 298 -20.79 11.42 -2.18
C GLU A 298 -20.96 12.94 -2.27
N ALA A 299 -21.10 13.63 -1.13
CA ALA A 299 -21.16 15.09 -1.10
C ALA A 299 -19.84 15.73 -1.55
N GLU A 300 -18.69 15.24 -1.09
CA GLU A 300 -17.37 15.71 -1.54
C GLU A 300 -17.17 15.44 -3.05
N ALA A 301 -17.55 14.25 -3.54
CA ALA A 301 -17.47 13.91 -4.95
C ALA A 301 -18.35 14.82 -5.83
N SER A 302 -19.56 15.16 -5.36
CA SER A 302 -20.47 16.10 -6.03
C SER A 302 -19.91 17.53 -6.07
N ALA A 303 -19.26 17.97 -4.98
CA ALA A 303 -18.59 19.27 -4.94
C ALA A 303 -17.44 19.34 -5.96
N ILE A 304 -16.60 18.31 -6.04
CA ILE A 304 -15.52 18.20 -7.03
C ILE A 304 -16.07 18.21 -8.45
N ALA A 305 -17.14 17.45 -8.72
CA ALA A 305 -17.78 17.42 -10.03
C ALA A 305 -18.31 18.81 -10.44
N SER A 306 -18.88 19.55 -9.47
CA SER A 306 -19.36 20.91 -9.68
C SER A 306 -18.23 21.88 -10.02
N LEU A 307 -17.10 21.81 -9.32
CA LEU A 307 -15.90 22.61 -9.61
C LEU A 307 -15.33 22.30 -11.01
N ARG A 308 -15.20 21.02 -11.35
CA ARG A 308 -14.74 20.59 -12.69
C ARG A 308 -15.65 21.12 -13.79
N LYS A 309 -16.97 21.01 -13.62
CA LYS A 309 -17.95 21.54 -14.59
C LYS A 309 -17.85 23.06 -14.74
N ALA A 310 -17.52 23.77 -13.67
CA ALA A 310 -17.31 25.21 -13.68
C ALA A 310 -15.92 25.65 -14.19
N GLY A 311 -15.05 24.70 -14.55
CA GLY A 311 -13.67 25.00 -14.96
C GLY A 311 -12.81 25.57 -13.83
N GLN A 312 -13.19 25.36 -12.57
CA GLN A 312 -12.47 25.88 -11.41
C GLN A 312 -11.35 24.91 -11.00
N PRO A 313 -10.19 25.43 -10.55
CA PRO A 313 -9.11 24.59 -10.04
C PRO A 313 -9.56 23.82 -8.79
N LEU A 314 -9.14 22.56 -8.69
CA LEU A 314 -9.37 21.76 -7.49
C LEU A 314 -8.40 22.18 -6.39
N ARG A 315 -8.92 22.44 -5.19
CA ARG A 315 -8.14 22.69 -3.99
C ARG A 315 -8.86 22.07 -2.78
N PRO A 316 -8.27 21.08 -2.08
CA PRO A 316 -8.91 20.45 -0.94
C PRO A 316 -9.04 21.44 0.23
N PRO A 317 -10.24 21.63 0.81
CA PRO A 317 -10.42 22.57 1.92
C PRO A 317 -9.60 22.25 3.18
N LEU A 318 -9.32 20.96 3.44
CA LEU A 318 -8.65 20.50 4.67
C LEU A 318 -7.12 20.69 4.66
N VAL A 319 -6.53 20.98 3.51
CA VAL A 319 -5.07 21.13 3.38
C VAL A 319 -4.59 22.47 3.91
N ASP A 320 -5.37 23.54 3.71
CA ASP A 320 -4.94 24.91 4.04
C ASP A 320 -5.03 25.18 5.56
N ALA A 321 -6.07 24.67 6.21
CA ALA A 321 -6.31 24.85 7.63
C ALA A 321 -7.18 23.71 8.17
N PRO A 322 -6.59 22.54 8.51
CA PRO A 322 -7.34 21.50 9.18
C PRO A 322 -7.86 22.03 10.53
N PRO A 323 -9.13 21.76 10.90
CA PRO A 323 -9.68 22.25 12.15
C PRO A 323 -8.91 21.70 13.35
N PRO A 324 -8.88 22.42 14.49
CA PRO A 324 -8.29 21.88 15.72
C PRO A 324 -8.98 20.59 16.13
N LEU A 325 -8.22 19.68 16.74
CA LEU A 325 -8.76 18.44 17.31
C LEU A 325 -9.51 18.78 18.61
N GLU A 326 -10.82 18.55 18.65
CA GLU A 326 -11.70 18.92 19.78
C GLU A 326 -12.48 17.74 20.38
#